data_AF-A0A915E2V8-F1
#
_entry.id   AF-A0A915E2V8-F1
#
_cell.length_a   1.000
_cell.length_b   1.000
_cell.length_c   1.000
_cell.angle_alpha   90.00
_cell.angle_beta   90.00
_cell.angle_gamma   90.00
#
_symmetry.space_group_name_H-M   'P 1'
#
loop_
_entity.id
_entity.type
_entity.pdbx_description
1 polymer ?
#
loop_
_entity_poly.entity_id
_entity_poly.type
_entity_poly.pdbx_seq_one_letter_code
_entity_poly.pdbx_strand_id
1 'polypeptide(L)'
;MATDNNLNYVNVSNELSKASSKEQIPFIEVNGRQFADTNIIIDKLKDMYNLTIDQNLNSIEKAKARAIIVLIEESLFRCYVYNLSQNISWLASDNEDRIKQFQSGMKSRLHAQGYGRLSMEEITEATKNFFSETNHPL
;
A
#
# COMPACT_ATOMS: atom_id res chain seq x y z
N MET A 1 9.51 12.11 21.22
CA MET A 1 8.92 12.72 20.01
C MET A 1 9.86 12.45 18.86
N ALA A 2 9.34 11.94 17.76
CA ALA A 2 10.12 11.76 16.54
C ALA A 2 9.92 12.98 15.63
N THR A 3 10.95 13.30 14.85
CA THR A 3 10.98 14.45 13.95
C THR A 3 11.31 13.98 12.55
N ASP A 4 10.43 14.25 11.59
CA ASP A 4 10.68 14.10 10.16
C ASP A 4 10.28 15.41 9.48
N ASN A 5 11.13 15.97 8.61
CA ASN A 5 10.93 17.27 7.95
C ASN A 5 10.49 18.41 8.91
N ASN A 6 11.05 18.47 10.13
CA ASN A 6 10.67 19.44 11.19
C ASN A 6 9.24 19.30 11.73
N LEU A 7 8.56 18.18 11.47
CA LEU A 7 7.24 17.89 12.02
C LEU A 7 7.37 17.05 13.29
N ASN A 8 6.88 17.59 14.41
CA ASN A 8 6.77 16.84 15.66
C ASN A 8 5.60 15.88 15.56
N TYR A 9 5.88 14.58 15.72
CA TYR A 9 4.83 13.56 15.79
C TYR A 9 5.06 12.57 16.91
N VAL A 10 3.98 11.86 17.26
CA VAL A 10 3.97 10.74 18.19
C VAL A 10 3.42 9.53 17.46
N ASN A 11 4.19 8.45 17.42
CA ASN A 11 3.70 7.18 16.94
C ASN A 11 2.65 6.66 17.94
N VAL A 12 1.40 6.52 17.48
CA VAL A 12 0.30 5.99 18.31
C VAL A 12 0.42 4.48 18.44
N SER A 13 0.71 3.79 17.35
CA SER A 13 1.05 2.38 17.32
C SER A 13 1.53 1.94 15.94
N ASN A 14 2.32 0.87 15.91
CA ASN A 14 2.64 0.11 14.70
C ASN A 14 1.82 -1.19 14.60
N GLU A 15 0.91 -1.44 15.54
CA GLU A 15 0.04 -2.62 15.51
C GLU A 15 -1.06 -2.41 14.47
N LEU A 16 -1.17 -3.35 13.53
CA LEU A 16 -2.18 -3.33 12.47
C LEU A 16 -3.61 -3.54 12.99
N SER A 17 -3.74 -4.00 14.24
CA SER A 17 -5.00 -4.11 14.96
C SER A 17 -5.57 -2.74 15.37
N LYS A 18 -4.74 -1.69 15.42
CA LYS A 18 -5.15 -0.33 15.73
C LYS A 18 -5.40 0.44 14.45
N ALA A 19 -6.67 0.76 14.22
CA ALA A 19 -7.14 1.49 13.06
C ALA A 19 -7.82 2.79 13.46
N SER A 20 -8.07 3.66 12.48
CA SER A 20 -8.94 4.82 12.67
C SER A 20 -10.35 4.42 13.09
N SER A 21 -11.15 5.40 13.51
CA SER A 21 -12.60 5.27 13.74
C SER A 21 -13.39 4.69 12.55
N LYS A 22 -12.81 4.68 11.34
CA LYS A 22 -13.37 4.04 10.14
C LYS A 22 -12.72 2.69 9.80
N GLU A 23 -11.97 2.11 10.74
CA GLU A 23 -11.27 0.83 10.56
C GLU A 23 -10.23 0.84 9.42
N GLN A 24 -9.69 2.02 9.09
CA GLN A 24 -8.67 2.18 8.06
C GLN A 24 -7.30 2.51 8.67
N ILE A 25 -6.25 1.96 8.04
CA ILE A 25 -4.83 2.24 8.27
C ILE A 25 -4.15 2.53 6.92
N PRO A 26 -3.09 3.36 6.86
CA PRO A 26 -2.62 4.22 7.94
C PRO A 26 -3.62 5.34 8.26
N PHE A 27 -3.46 5.97 9.43
CA PHE A 27 -4.21 7.16 9.83
C PHE A 27 -3.35 8.10 10.68
N ILE A 28 -3.72 9.38 10.71
CA ILE A 28 -3.17 10.38 11.63
C ILE A 28 -4.30 10.99 12.45
N GLU A 29 -3.96 11.55 13.61
CA GLU A 29 -4.87 12.36 14.41
C GLU A 29 -4.29 13.76 14.60
N VAL A 30 -5.09 14.76 14.22
CA VAL A 30 -4.73 16.17 14.34
C VAL A 30 -5.86 16.90 15.03
N ASN A 31 -5.55 17.55 16.17
CA ASN A 31 -6.52 18.31 16.97
C ASN A 31 -7.80 17.50 17.29
N GLY A 32 -7.63 16.22 17.66
CA GLY A 32 -8.73 15.31 17.99
C GLY A 32 -9.56 14.81 16.79
N ARG A 33 -9.13 15.07 15.54
CA ARG A 33 -9.77 14.54 14.32
C ARG A 33 -8.86 13.54 13.62
N GLN A 34 -9.43 12.40 13.26
CA GLN A 34 -8.72 11.35 12.55
C GLN A 34 -8.89 11.47 11.03
N PHE A 35 -7.78 11.33 10.32
CA PHE A 35 -7.70 11.27 8.87
C PHE A 35 -7.05 9.94 8.50
N ALA A 36 -7.76 9.11 7.75
CA ALA A 36 -7.26 7.83 7.25
C ALA A 36 -7.17 7.88 5.72
N ASP A 37 -6.45 6.92 5.13
CA ASP A 37 -6.01 6.89 3.73
C ASP A 37 -4.77 7.75 3.46
N THR A 38 -3.74 7.15 2.84
CA THR A 38 -2.45 7.80 2.61
C THR A 38 -2.56 9.07 1.78
N ASN A 39 -3.42 9.12 0.76
CA ASN A 39 -3.58 10.30 -0.09
C ASN A 39 -4.25 11.44 0.69
N ILE A 40 -5.29 11.12 1.48
CA ILE A 40 -5.97 12.09 2.34
C ILE A 40 -5.01 12.63 3.41
N ILE A 41 -4.19 11.76 4.01
CA ILE A 41 -3.17 12.13 5.00
C ILE A 41 -2.15 13.08 4.37
N ILE A 42 -1.62 12.75 3.19
CA ILE A 42 -0.64 13.58 2.48
C ILE A 42 -1.22 14.95 2.17
N ASP A 43 -2.42 15.02 1.59
CA ASP A 43 -3.07 16.29 1.25
C ASP A 43 -3.32 17.13 2.51
N LYS A 44 -3.78 16.50 3.60
CA LYS A 44 -4.00 17.19 4.86
C LYS A 44 -2.71 17.79 5.44
N LEU A 45 -1.60 17.05 5.37
CA LEU A 45 -0.30 17.52 5.84
C LEU A 45 0.25 18.64 4.94
N LYS A 46 0.07 18.54 3.62
CA LYS A 46 0.43 19.62 2.68
C LYS A 46 -0.29 20.92 3.04
N ASP A 47 -1.60 20.86 3.24
CA ASP A 47 -2.42 22.03 3.59
C ASP A 47 -2.02 22.63 4.94
N MET A 48 -1.85 21.80 5.97
CA MET A 48 -1.57 22.27 7.33
C MET A 48 -0.23 23.00 7.47
N TYR A 49 0.79 22.53 6.75
CA TYR A 49 2.15 23.05 6.85
C TYR A 49 2.55 23.89 5.64
N ASN A 50 1.58 24.20 4.76
CA ASN A 50 1.81 24.94 3.52
C ASN A 50 2.97 24.36 2.70
N LEU A 51 3.03 23.03 2.61
CA LEU A 51 4.12 22.32 1.94
C LEU A 51 3.85 22.19 0.46
N THR A 52 4.83 22.61 -0.32
CA THR A 52 4.77 22.62 -1.78
C THR A 52 5.82 21.66 -2.35
N ILE A 53 5.67 20.36 -2.04
CA ILE A 53 6.66 19.32 -2.37
C ILE A 53 6.94 19.17 -3.88
N ASP A 54 5.97 19.54 -4.73
CA ASP A 54 6.05 19.42 -6.19
C ASP A 54 6.26 20.78 -6.89
N GLN A 55 6.59 21.85 -6.15
CA GLN A 55 6.67 23.21 -6.74
C GLN A 55 7.78 23.34 -7.78
N ASN A 56 8.87 22.62 -7.60
CA ASN A 56 10.04 22.67 -8.49
C ASN A 56 9.89 21.76 -9.71
N LEU A 57 8.80 21.00 -9.81
CA LEU A 57 8.56 20.09 -10.92
C LEU A 57 7.88 20.83 -12.08
N ASN A 58 8.42 20.68 -13.29
CA ASN A 58 7.75 21.10 -14.51
C ASN A 58 6.56 20.18 -14.84
N SER A 59 5.74 20.56 -15.83
CA SER A 59 4.52 19.82 -16.18
C SER A 59 4.79 18.35 -16.57
N ILE A 60 5.90 18.08 -17.25
CA ILE A 60 6.27 16.71 -17.66
C ILE A 60 6.70 15.89 -16.46
N GLU A 61 7.46 16.48 -15.54
CA GLU A 61 7.87 15.82 -14.29
C GLU A 61 6.69 15.51 -13.40
N LYS A 62 5.72 16.43 -13.29
CA LYS A 62 4.46 16.17 -12.56
C LYS A 62 3.68 15.01 -13.19
N ALA A 63 3.61 14.96 -14.52
CA ALA A 63 2.96 13.86 -15.22
C ALA A 63 3.67 12.52 -14.96
N LYS A 64 5.01 12.50 -14.98
CA LYS A 64 5.81 11.31 -14.63
C LYS A 64 5.60 10.87 -13.19
N ALA A 65 5.65 11.81 -12.23
CA ALA A 65 5.41 11.52 -10.82
C ALA A 65 4.03 10.90 -10.62
N ARG A 66 2.99 11.47 -11.25
CA ARG A 66 1.63 10.91 -11.19
C ARG A 66 1.57 9.50 -11.80
N ALA A 67 2.21 9.27 -12.94
CA ALA A 67 2.24 7.95 -13.57
C ALA A 67 2.89 6.89 -12.67
N ILE A 68 3.98 7.25 -11.98
CA ILE A 68 4.66 6.36 -11.02
C ILE A 68 3.76 6.06 -9.82
N ILE A 69 3.12 7.09 -9.23
CA ILE A 69 2.21 6.91 -8.10
C ILE A 69 1.07 5.96 -8.47
N VAL A 70 0.42 6.18 -9.61
CA VAL A 70 -0.68 5.30 -10.07
C VAL A 70 -0.20 3.88 -10.34
N LEU A 71 0.98 3.70 -10.96
CA LEU A 71 1.57 2.38 -11.16
C LEU A 71 1.80 1.65 -9.83
N ILE A 72 2.30 2.36 -8.82
CA ILE A 72 2.54 1.81 -7.49
C ILE A 72 1.20 1.43 -6.83
N GLU A 73 0.25 2.35 -6.75
CA GLU A 73 -1.02 2.15 -6.02
C GLU A 73 -1.91 1.09 -6.66
N GLU A 74 -2.03 1.12 -7.99
CA GLU A 74 -2.97 0.27 -8.72
C GLU A 74 -2.38 -1.03 -9.24
N SER A 75 -1.04 -1.18 -9.24
CA SER A 75 -0.40 -2.41 -9.69
C SER A 75 0.56 -3.02 -8.67
N LEU A 76 1.69 -2.37 -8.41
CA LEU A 76 2.78 -2.99 -7.63
C LEU A 76 2.36 -3.27 -6.18
N PHE A 77 1.62 -2.33 -5.57
CA PHE A 77 1.08 -2.50 -4.24
C PHE A 77 0.10 -3.66 -4.16
N ARG A 78 -0.74 -3.87 -5.19
CA ARG A 78 -1.66 -5.02 -5.24
C ARG A 78 -0.91 -6.36 -5.33
N CYS A 79 0.17 -6.43 -6.10
CA CYS A 79 1.06 -7.60 -6.13
C CYS A 79 1.65 -7.89 -4.75
N TYR A 80 2.15 -6.86 -4.07
CA TYR A 80 2.71 -6.98 -2.73
C TYR A 80 1.68 -7.46 -1.71
N VAL A 81 0.48 -6.85 -1.70
CA VAL A 81 -0.63 -7.24 -0.84
C VAL A 81 -1.09 -8.67 -1.12
N TYR A 82 -1.08 -9.11 -2.38
CA TYR A 82 -1.36 -10.51 -2.73
C TYR A 82 -0.33 -11.47 -2.14
N ASN A 83 0.96 -11.17 -2.26
CA ASN A 83 2.02 -11.97 -1.66
C ASN A 83 1.84 -12.07 -0.13
N LEU A 84 1.61 -10.94 0.54
CA LEU A 84 1.32 -10.90 1.98
C LEU A 84 0.05 -11.67 2.35
N SER A 85 -0.97 -11.71 1.49
CA SER A 85 -2.19 -12.47 1.74
C SER A 85 -1.98 -13.99 1.76
N GLN A 86 -0.87 -14.49 1.22
CA GLN A 86 -0.56 -15.93 1.26
C GLN A 86 -0.22 -16.39 2.68
N ASN A 87 0.51 -15.55 3.41
CA ASN A 87 0.81 -15.78 4.81
C ASN A 87 0.70 -14.45 5.57
N ILE A 88 -0.38 -14.31 6.34
CA ILE A 88 -0.65 -13.11 7.15
C ILE A 88 -0.24 -13.28 8.62
N SER A 89 0.61 -14.25 8.95
CA SER A 89 1.13 -14.41 10.33
C SER A 89 1.92 -13.19 10.83
N TRP A 90 2.34 -12.31 9.92
CA TRP A 90 2.96 -11.02 10.24
C TRP A 90 1.95 -9.98 10.76
N LEU A 91 0.64 -10.17 10.54
CA LEU A 91 -0.37 -9.42 11.28
C LEU A 91 -0.28 -9.88 12.73
N ALA A 92 0.29 -9.04 13.59
CA ALA A 92 0.43 -9.23 15.03
C ALA A 92 -0.96 -9.24 15.73
N SER A 93 -1.76 -10.25 15.40
CA SER A 93 -3.04 -10.54 16.03
C SER A 93 -2.95 -11.93 16.64
N ASP A 94 -3.36 -12.06 17.89
CA ASP A 94 -3.36 -13.36 18.57
C ASP A 94 -4.65 -14.16 18.31
N ASN A 95 -5.54 -13.66 17.44
CA ASN A 95 -6.85 -14.25 17.16
C ASN A 95 -6.87 -14.91 15.78
N GLU A 96 -6.75 -16.24 15.75
CA GLU A 96 -6.67 -17.05 14.53
C GLU A 96 -7.89 -16.88 13.61
N ASP A 97 -9.10 -16.73 14.16
CA ASP A 97 -10.31 -16.56 13.36
C ASP A 97 -10.34 -15.19 12.67
N ARG A 98 -9.92 -14.13 13.37
CA ARG A 98 -9.79 -12.78 12.77
C ARG A 98 -8.74 -12.75 11.67
N ILE A 99 -7.63 -13.47 11.86
CA ILE A 99 -6.59 -13.67 10.83
C ILE A 99 -7.24 -14.33 9.60
N LYS A 100 -7.85 -15.51 9.74
CA LYS A 100 -8.48 -16.22 8.60
C LYS A 100 -9.53 -15.37 7.87
N GLN A 101 -10.38 -14.65 8.60
CA GLN A 101 -11.38 -13.75 8.00
C GLN A 101 -10.72 -12.62 7.21
N PHE A 102 -9.69 -11.97 7.77
CA PHE A 102 -8.93 -10.93 7.09
C PHE A 102 -8.25 -11.46 5.83
N GLN A 103 -7.60 -12.62 5.92
CA GLN A 103 -6.94 -13.29 4.78
C GLN A 103 -7.93 -13.57 3.64
N SER A 104 -9.10 -14.14 3.98
CA SER A 104 -10.14 -14.46 3.01
C SER A 104 -10.69 -13.19 2.34
N GLY A 105 -10.94 -12.13 3.13
CA GLY A 105 -11.40 -10.85 2.61
C GLY A 105 -10.40 -10.20 1.66
N MET A 106 -9.10 -10.22 2.00
CA MET A 106 -8.04 -9.72 1.13
C MET A 106 -7.98 -10.51 -0.18
N LYS A 107 -7.94 -11.84 -0.12
CA LYS A 107 -7.89 -12.70 -1.31
C LYS A 107 -9.09 -12.47 -2.24
N SER A 108 -10.29 -12.34 -1.67
CA SER A 108 -11.50 -12.05 -2.45
C SER A 108 -11.41 -10.71 -3.19
N ARG A 109 -10.93 -9.65 -2.55
CA ARG A 109 -10.78 -8.32 -3.17
C ARG A 109 -9.73 -8.34 -4.29
N LEU A 110 -8.59 -8.98 -4.03
CA LEU A 110 -7.50 -9.13 -5.00
C LEU A 110 -7.94 -9.96 -6.21
N HIS A 111 -8.68 -11.04 -5.99
CA HIS A 111 -9.22 -11.87 -7.06
C HIS A 111 -10.21 -11.10 -7.94
N ALA A 112 -11.05 -10.24 -7.35
CA ALA A 112 -11.93 -9.35 -8.10
C ALA A 112 -11.15 -8.34 -8.97
N GLN A 113 -9.96 -7.93 -8.52
CA GLN A 113 -9.03 -7.06 -9.25
C GLN A 113 -8.12 -7.80 -10.25
N GLY A 114 -8.26 -9.12 -10.38
CA GLY A 114 -7.49 -9.94 -11.33
C GLY A 114 -6.19 -10.55 -10.78
N TYR A 115 -5.89 -10.35 -9.49
CA TYR A 115 -4.71 -10.92 -8.84
C TYR A 115 -5.00 -12.33 -8.28
N GLY A 116 -4.01 -13.22 -8.35
CA GLY A 116 -4.14 -14.59 -7.84
C GLY A 116 -5.05 -15.51 -8.66
N ARG A 117 -5.26 -15.18 -9.93
CA ARG A 117 -6.06 -15.96 -10.89
C ARG A 117 -5.31 -17.17 -11.47
N LEU A 118 -3.98 -17.08 -11.49
CA LEU A 118 -3.11 -18.09 -12.08
C LEU A 118 -2.55 -19.02 -11.01
N SER A 119 -2.40 -20.30 -11.36
CA SER A 119 -1.66 -21.27 -10.57
C SER A 119 -0.15 -21.01 -10.63
N MET A 120 0.61 -21.62 -9.71
CA MET A 120 2.08 -21.49 -9.74
C MET A 120 2.69 -22.14 -10.99
N GLU A 121 2.06 -23.20 -11.51
CA GLU A 121 2.45 -23.84 -12.76
C GLU A 121 2.27 -22.87 -13.95
N GLU A 122 1.10 -22.23 -14.05
CA GLU A 122 0.81 -21.23 -15.09
C GLU A 122 1.76 -20.03 -15.01
N ILE A 123 2.06 -19.54 -13.80
CA ILE A 123 3.04 -18.47 -13.58
C ILE A 123 4.43 -18.91 -14.04
N THR A 124 4.84 -20.13 -13.70
CA THR A 124 6.16 -20.66 -14.06
C THR A 124 6.30 -20.81 -15.57
N GLU A 125 5.27 -21.31 -16.24
CA GLU A 125 5.23 -21.46 -17.70
C GLU A 125 5.27 -20.10 -18.39
N ALA A 126 4.42 -19.15 -17.99
CA ALA A 126 4.41 -17.79 -18.53
C ALA A 126 5.78 -17.09 -18.34
N THR A 127 6.40 -17.29 -17.18
CA THR A 127 7.73 -16.73 -16.89
C THR A 127 8.80 -17.32 -17.81
N LYS A 128 8.80 -18.65 -18.01
CA LYS A 128 9.74 -19.31 -18.95
C LYS A 128 9.57 -18.78 -20.37
N ASN A 129 8.33 -18.66 -20.83
CA ASN A 129 8.03 -18.15 -22.18
C ASN A 129 8.56 -16.72 -22.35
N PHE A 130 8.28 -15.83 -21.40
CA PHE A 130 8.76 -14.45 -21.42
C PHE A 130 10.30 -14.35 -21.52
N PHE A 131 11.05 -15.10 -20.71
CA PHE A 131 12.51 -15.08 -20.75
C PHE A 131 13.08 -15.72 -22.03
N SER A 132 12.40 -16.74 -22.58
CA SER A 132 12.79 -17.34 -23.86
C SER A 132 12.62 -16.38 -25.04
N GLU A 133 11.58 -15.52 -25.01
CA GLU A 133 11.30 -14.53 -26.05
C GLU A 133 12.20 -13.30 -25.98
N THR A 134 12.73 -12.99 -24.79
CA THR A 134 13.51 -11.76 -24.54
C THR A 134 15.02 -11.94 -24.60
N ASN A 135 15.54 -13.14 -24.92
CA ASN A 135 16.99 -13.44 -24.98
C ASN A 135 17.76 -13.07 -23.68
N HIS A 136 17.07 -13.00 -22.54
CA HIS A 136 17.69 -12.80 -21.23
C HIS A 136 17.66 -14.13 -20.46
N PRO A 137 18.80 -14.84 -20.30
CA PRO A 137 18.82 -16.08 -19.53
C PRO A 137 18.58 -15.81 -18.04
N LEU A 138 17.89 -16.75 -17.38
CA LEU A 138 17.71 -16.82 -15.92
C LEU A 138 19.04 -17.07 -15.18
#